data_AF-A0A5S4FG50-F1
#
_entry.id   AF-A0A5S4FG50-F1
#
_cell.length_a   1.000
_cell.length_b   1.000
_cell.length_c   1.000
_cell.angle_alpha   90.00
_cell.angle_beta   90.00
_cell.angle_gamma   90.00
#
_symmetry.space_group_name_H-M   'P 1'
#
loop_
_entity.id
_entity.type
_entity.pdbx_description
1 polymer ?
#
loop_
_entity_poly.entity_id
_entity_poly.type
_entity_poly.pdbx_seq_one_letter_code
_entity_poly.pdbx_strand_id
1 'polypeptide(L)'
;MTRGSAGDPDRGIELLWQARERDPRPGLSLGRIVLAAIELADAEGLAGLSMRKVADRLGFTTMSLYRHVPGRDQLVDLMVDEVLSEHPD
;
A
#
# COMPACT_ATOMS: atom_id res chain seq x y z
N MET A 1 29.98 -11.45 43.28
CA MET A 1 28.94 -10.38 43.19
C MET A 1 29.03 -9.79 41.79
N THR A 2 28.01 -10.04 40.97
CA THR A 2 27.91 -9.73 39.54
C THR A 2 27.56 -8.26 39.32
N ARG A 3 28.37 -7.54 38.54
CA ARG A 3 28.06 -6.16 38.14
C ARG A 3 27.10 -6.23 36.95
N GLY A 4 25.84 -5.86 37.18
CA GLY A 4 24.80 -5.85 36.16
C GLY A 4 25.19 -4.95 34.99
N SER A 5 25.16 -5.52 33.79
CA SER A 5 25.24 -4.77 32.53
C SER A 5 24.02 -3.85 32.46
N ALA A 6 24.19 -2.58 32.80
CA ALA A 6 23.23 -1.55 32.43
C ALA A 6 23.23 -1.49 30.89
N GLY A 7 22.08 -1.70 30.27
CA GLY A 7 21.94 -1.67 28.82
C GLY A 7 22.46 -0.37 28.25
N ASP A 8 23.21 -0.48 27.15
CA ASP A 8 23.83 0.65 26.45
C ASP A 8 22.76 1.68 26.03
N PRO A 9 22.78 2.90 26.61
CA PRO A 9 21.79 3.93 26.32
C PRO A 9 21.88 4.46 24.88
N ASP A 10 23.05 4.37 24.24
CA ASP A 10 23.26 4.86 22.88
C ASP A 10 22.52 4.00 21.86
N ARG A 11 22.44 2.69 22.14
CA ARG A 11 21.64 1.74 21.35
C ARG A 11 20.15 2.07 21.38
N GLY A 12 19.65 2.65 22.47
CA GLY A 12 18.26 3.10 22.57
C GLY A 12 17.97 4.30 21.67
N ILE A 13 18.91 5.25 21.60
CA ILE A 13 18.79 6.46 20.77
C ILE A 13 18.91 6.10 19.28
N GLU A 14 19.80 5.19 18.92
CA GLU A 14 19.98 4.73 17.54
C GLU A 14 18.72 4.04 16.99
N LEU A 15 18.04 3.22 17.79
CA LEU A 15 16.77 2.58 17.43
C LEU A 15 15.63 3.59 17.24
N LEU A 16 15.60 4.67 18.05
CA LEU A 16 14.61 5.75 17.90
C LEU A 16 14.84 6.54 16.60
N TRP A 17 16.10 6.74 16.19
CA TRP A 17 16.43 7.39 14.94
C TRP A 17 16.11 6.54 13.71
N GLN A 18 16.43 5.25 13.74
CA GLN A 18 16.02 4.30 12.70
C GLN A 18 14.49 4.18 12.56
N ALA A 19 13.75 4.33 13.66
CA ALA A 19 12.29 4.34 13.63
C ALA A 19 11.71 5.62 12.99
N ARG A 20 12.40 6.76 13.11
CA ARG A 20 12.02 8.04 12.45
C ARG A 20 12.32 8.07 10.96
N GLU A 21 13.30 7.31 10.49
CA GLU A 21 13.66 7.18 9.07
C GLU A 21 12.74 6.24 8.29
N ARG A 22 11.86 5.49 8.96
CA ARG A 22 10.78 4.78 8.28
C ARG A 22 9.78 5.80 7.75
N ASP A 23 9.92 6.10 6.46
CA ASP A 23 8.95 6.88 5.70
C ASP A 23 7.54 6.37 6.00
N PRO A 24 6.62 7.20 6.55
CA PRO A 24 5.28 6.77 6.85
C PRO A 24 4.65 6.27 5.55
N ARG A 25 4.39 4.95 5.50
CA ARG A 25 3.78 4.30 4.32
C ARG A 25 2.62 5.18 3.85
N PRO A 26 2.63 5.65 2.58
CA PRO A 26 1.60 6.57 2.14
C PRO A 26 0.23 5.93 2.35
N GLY A 27 -0.74 6.75 2.75
CA GLY A 27 -2.10 6.27 3.03
C GLY A 27 -2.76 5.62 1.81
N LEU A 28 -3.92 5.02 2.05
CA LEU A 28 -4.76 4.51 0.99
C LEU A 28 -5.40 5.69 0.24
N SER A 29 -5.29 5.69 -1.08
CA SER A 29 -5.91 6.67 -1.97
C SER A 29 -6.51 5.97 -3.19
N LEU A 30 -7.43 6.63 -3.88
CA LEU A 30 -8.07 6.08 -5.07
C LEU A 30 -7.03 5.76 -6.16
N GLY A 31 -6.13 6.71 -6.48
CA GLY A 31 -5.09 6.50 -7.48
C GLY A 31 -4.18 5.30 -7.17
N ARG A 32 -3.78 5.11 -5.90
CA ARG A 32 -2.98 3.93 -5.52
C ARG A 32 -3.76 2.61 -5.65
N ILE A 33 -5.07 2.63 -5.40
CA ILE A 33 -5.93 1.46 -5.63
C ILE A 33 -5.99 1.14 -7.13
N VAL A 34 -6.20 2.15 -7.97
CA VAL A 34 -6.28 2.00 -9.43
C VAL A 34 -4.95 1.49 -10.00
N LEU A 35 -3.83 2.12 -9.68
CA LEU A 35 -2.50 1.68 -10.13
C LEU A 35 -2.19 0.25 -9.71
N ALA A 36 -2.45 -0.11 -8.44
CA ALA A 36 -2.23 -1.47 -7.97
C ALA A 36 -3.15 -2.50 -8.65
N ALA A 37 -4.35 -2.09 -9.06
CA ALA A 37 -5.26 -2.93 -9.83
C ALA A 37 -4.79 -3.12 -11.27
N ILE A 38 -4.25 -2.08 -11.92
CA ILE A 38 -3.60 -2.16 -13.24
C ILE A 38 -2.42 -3.14 -13.17
N GLU A 39 -1.49 -2.94 -12.24
CA GLU A 39 -0.34 -3.83 -12.07
C GLU A 39 -0.74 -5.30 -11.85
N LEU A 40 -1.82 -5.53 -11.08
CA LEU A 40 -2.34 -6.88 -10.84
C LEU A 40 -2.99 -7.47 -12.10
N ALA A 41 -3.71 -6.66 -12.87
CA ALA A 41 -4.31 -7.09 -14.13
C ALA A 41 -3.26 -7.37 -15.20
N ASP A 42 -2.16 -6.62 -15.23
CA ASP A 42 -1.02 -6.89 -16.13
C ASP A 42 -0.33 -8.22 -15.78
N ALA A 43 -0.22 -8.54 -14.49
CA ALA A 43 0.42 -9.76 -14.03
C ALA A 43 -0.45 -11.02 -14.16
N GLU A 44 -1.75 -10.92 -13.89
CA GLU A 44 -2.66 -12.08 -13.75
C GLU A 44 -3.83 -12.08 -14.73
N GLY A 45 -3.92 -11.05 -15.58
CA GLY A 45 -5.09 -10.79 -16.40
C GLY A 45 -6.28 -10.26 -15.60
N LEU A 46 -7.28 -9.72 -16.31
CA LEU A 46 -8.48 -9.16 -15.70
C LEU A 46 -9.33 -10.21 -14.93
N ALA A 47 -9.24 -11.48 -15.32
CA ALA A 47 -9.88 -12.59 -14.59
C ALA A 47 -9.22 -12.87 -13.23
N GLY A 48 -7.93 -12.56 -13.08
CA GLY A 48 -7.20 -12.64 -11.83
C GLY A 48 -7.53 -11.53 -10.83
N LEU A 49 -8.11 -10.41 -11.31
CA LEU A 49 -8.41 -9.22 -10.52
C LEU A 49 -9.55 -9.45 -9.52
N SER A 50 -9.29 -9.15 -8.25
CA SER A 50 -10.31 -9.11 -7.19
C SER A 50 -10.01 -8.04 -6.15
N MET A 51 -11.05 -7.51 -5.50
CA MET A 51 -10.92 -6.51 -4.44
C MET A 51 -9.98 -6.96 -3.31
N ARG A 52 -10.03 -8.25 -2.96
CA ARG A 52 -9.16 -8.84 -1.92
C ARG A 52 -7.70 -8.78 -2.32
N LYS A 53 -7.34 -9.23 -3.53
CA LYS A 53 -5.94 -9.24 -3.99
C LYS A 53 -5.35 -7.83 -4.08
N VAL A 54 -6.15 -6.85 -4.52
CA VAL A 54 -5.72 -5.43 -4.55
C VAL A 54 -5.44 -4.94 -3.12
N ALA A 55 -6.33 -5.25 -2.18
CA ALA A 55 -6.16 -4.87 -0.77
C ALA A 55 -4.91 -5.53 -0.15
N ASP A 56 -4.72 -6.83 -0.40
CA ASP A 56 -3.57 -7.61 0.06
C ASP A 56 -2.26 -7.01 -0.48
N ARG A 57 -2.22 -6.65 -1.78
CA ARG A 57 -1.06 -6.01 -2.43
C ARG A 57 -0.70 -4.67 -1.77
N LEU A 58 -1.70 -3.90 -1.38
CA LEU A 58 -1.51 -2.59 -0.73
C LEU A 58 -1.31 -2.68 0.78
N GLY A 59 -1.49 -3.86 1.40
CA GLY A 59 -1.41 -4.06 2.84
C GLY A 59 -2.59 -3.45 3.61
N PHE A 60 -3.77 -3.37 3.00
CA PHE A 60 -5.01 -2.88 3.61
C PHE A 60 -6.09 -3.96 3.61
N THR A 61 -7.16 -3.72 4.38
CA THR A 61 -8.35 -4.57 4.34
C THR A 61 -9.22 -4.22 3.13
N THR A 62 -9.96 -5.19 2.59
CA THR A 62 -10.95 -4.94 1.52
C THR A 62 -11.96 -3.87 1.92
N MET A 63 -12.36 -3.84 3.20
CA MET A 63 -13.25 -2.81 3.74
C MET A 63 -12.69 -1.38 3.60
N SER A 64 -11.36 -1.25 3.60
CA SER A 64 -10.74 0.06 3.38
C SER A 64 -10.83 0.51 1.92
N LEU A 65 -10.71 -0.41 0.97
CA LEU A 65 -10.89 -0.12 -0.45
C LEU A 65 -12.32 0.33 -0.75
N TYR A 66 -13.33 -0.30 -0.12
CA TYR A 66 -14.73 0.05 -0.34
C TYR A 66 -15.10 1.49 0.06
N ARG A 67 -14.26 2.18 0.83
CA ARG A 67 -14.43 3.62 1.09
C ARG A 67 -14.04 4.52 -0.08
N HIS A 68 -13.25 4.00 -1.02
CA HIS A 68 -12.74 4.74 -2.17
C HIS A 68 -13.41 4.29 -3.48
N VAL A 69 -13.69 2.99 -3.61
CA VAL A 69 -14.30 2.42 -4.81
C VAL A 69 -15.41 1.42 -4.43
N PRO A 70 -16.64 1.55 -4.95
CA PRO A 70 -17.78 0.73 -4.50
C PRO A 70 -17.63 -0.77 -4.80
N GLY A 71 -16.84 -1.13 -5.81
CA GLY A 71 -16.76 -2.50 -6.28
C GLY A 71 -15.74 -2.72 -7.38
N ARG A 72 -15.64 -3.97 -7.83
CA ARG A 72 -14.70 -4.37 -8.88
C ARG A 72 -15.02 -3.70 -10.21
N ASP A 73 -16.30 -3.57 -10.58
CA ASP A 73 -16.67 -3.03 -11.89
C ASP A 73 -16.30 -1.55 -11.97
N GLN A 74 -16.61 -0.74 -10.95
CA GLN A 74 -16.16 0.66 -10.87
C GLN A 74 -14.63 0.78 -10.84
N LEU A 75 -13.94 -0.18 -10.20
CA LEU A 75 -12.48 -0.20 -10.23
C LEU A 75 -11.96 -0.43 -11.65
N VAL A 76 -12.58 -1.34 -12.42
CA VAL A 76 -12.22 -1.57 -13.82
C VAL A 76 -12.49 -0.35 -14.69
N ASP A 77 -13.63 0.33 -14.50
CA ASP A 77 -13.94 1.58 -15.21
C ASP A 77 -12.85 2.64 -14.95
N LEU A 78 -12.42 2.79 -13.70
CA LEU A 78 -11.34 3.70 -13.32
C LEU A 78 -9.97 3.29 -13.86
N MET A 79 -9.67 1.98 -13.94
CA MET A 79 -8.45 1.50 -14.57
C MET A 79 -8.41 1.87 -16.06
N VAL A 80 -9.55 1.76 -16.75
CA VAL A 80 -9.66 2.14 -18.16
C VAL A 80 -9.48 3.65 -18.31
N ASP A 81 -10.12 4.45 -17.45
CA ASP A 81 -9.97 5.91 -17.45
C ASP A 81 -8.51 6.33 -17.23
N GLU A 82 -7.80 5.72 -16.27
CA GLU A 82 -6.40 5.99 -15.99
C GLU A 82 -5.48 5.65 -17.19
N VAL A 83 -5.71 4.51 -17.85
CA VAL A 83 -4.89 4.07 -18.99
C VAL A 83 -5.17 4.90 -20.26
N LEU A 84 -6.40 5.35 -20.45
CA LEU A 84 -6.81 6.17 -21.60
C LEU A 84 -6.58 7.66 -21.39
N SER A 85 -6.44 8.11 -20.14
CA SER A 85 -6.12 9.49 -19.84
C SER A 85 -4.75 9.82 -20.43
N GLU A 86 -4.71 10.75 -21.38
CA GLU A 86 -3.49 11.44 -21.76
C GLU A 86 -3.07 12.29 -20.55
N HIS A 87 -2.44 11.68 -19.55
CA HIS A 87 -1.74 12.42 -18.52
C HIS A 87 -0.46 12.96 -19.16
N PRO A 88 -0.32 14.29 -19.38
CA PRO A 88 1.00 14.85 -19.59
C PRO A 88 1.75 14.69 -18.26
N ASP A 89 2.88 13.98 -18.29
CA ASP A 89 3.84 13.87 -17.17
C ASP A 89 4.21 15.26 -16.59
#